data_AF-A0A2D6P8I1-F1
#
_entry.id   AF-A0A2D6P8I1-F1
#
_cell.length_a   1.000
_cell.length_b   1.000
_cell.length_c   1.000
_cell.angle_alpha   90.00
_cell.angle_beta   90.00
_cell.angle_gamma   90.00
#
_symmetry.space_group_name_H-M   'P 1'
#
loop_
_entity.id
_entity.type
_entity.pdbx_description
1 polymer ?
#
loop_
_entity_poly.entity_id
_entity_poly.type
_entity_poly.pdbx_seq_one_letter_code
_entity_poly.pdbx_strand_id
1 'polypeptide(L)'
;KLAKDFFGRVKNILETENIKYEPRVVMEVLTKYFPDWRRTLNELQRYSTSGQIDAGILVNISEVNINELVAALKAQEFTNVRKWIVHNLDNDPVRMYRRIYDSLYEFADSSTIPHAVLILSKYQYQSAFVADQEINLLACLTEIMVDVKWK
;
A
#
# COMPACT_ATOMS: atom_id res chain seq x y z
N LYS A 1 -6.97 -25.62 -4.03
CA LYS A 1 -8.17 -25.75 -4.90
C LYS A 1 -8.74 -24.36 -5.22
N LEU A 2 -9.14 -23.59 -4.20
CA LEU A 2 -9.68 -22.23 -4.36
C LEU A 2 -8.84 -21.27 -5.22
N ALA A 3 -7.52 -21.16 -4.98
CA ALA A 3 -6.66 -20.27 -5.76
C ALA A 3 -6.58 -20.65 -7.25
N LYS A 4 -6.65 -21.96 -7.56
CA LYS A 4 -6.68 -22.47 -8.93
C LYS A 4 -8.00 -22.12 -9.61
N ASP A 5 -9.12 -22.26 -8.90
CA ASP A 5 -10.45 -21.95 -9.41
C ASP A 5 -10.60 -20.44 -9.64
N PHE A 6 -10.07 -19.62 -8.73
CA PHE A 6 -10.04 -18.16 -8.86
C PHE A 6 -9.13 -17.72 -10.03
N PHE A 7 -7.96 -18.32 -10.18
CA PHE A 7 -7.08 -18.06 -11.32
C PHE A 7 -7.77 -18.37 -12.66
N GLY A 8 -8.53 -19.47 -12.73
CA GLY A 8 -9.35 -19.78 -13.91
C GLY A 8 -10.38 -18.69 -14.23
N ARG A 9 -11.06 -18.15 -13.21
CA ARG A 9 -12.00 -17.02 -13.39
C ARG A 9 -11.31 -15.76 -13.88
N VAL A 10 -10.14 -15.43 -13.33
CA VAL A 10 -9.36 -14.27 -13.75
C VAL A 10 -8.95 -14.36 -15.22
N LYS A 11 -8.50 -15.53 -15.69
CA LYS A 11 -8.19 -15.72 -17.12
C LYS A 11 -9.39 -15.46 -18.01
N ASN A 12 -10.54 -16.02 -17.66
CA ASN A 12 -11.77 -15.82 -18.44
C ASN A 12 -12.14 -14.33 -18.52
N ILE A 13 -11.99 -13.57 -17.43
CA ILE A 13 -12.22 -12.12 -17.43
C ILE A 13 -11.26 -11.42 -18.39
N LEU A 14 -9.95 -11.69 -18.28
CA LEU A 14 -8.93 -11.07 -19.12
C LEU A 14 -9.12 -11.40 -20.61
N GLU A 15 -9.51 -12.63 -20.93
CA GLU A 15 -9.84 -13.06 -22.29
C GLU A 15 -11.10 -12.37 -22.82
N THR A 16 -12.14 -12.22 -21.99
CA THR A 16 -13.39 -11.51 -22.35
C THR A 16 -13.13 -10.03 -22.62
N GLU A 17 -12.27 -9.41 -21.82
CA GLU A 17 -11.88 -7.99 -21.95
C GLU A 17 -10.76 -7.76 -22.98
N ASN A 18 -10.32 -8.81 -23.70
CA ASN A 18 -9.25 -8.77 -24.70
C ASN A 18 -7.93 -8.17 -24.18
N ILE A 19 -7.60 -8.44 -22.92
CA ILE A 19 -6.36 -7.99 -22.26
C ILE A 19 -5.27 -9.05 -22.47
N LYS A 20 -4.12 -8.64 -23.01
CA LYS A 20 -2.96 -9.54 -23.12
C LYS A 20 -2.36 -9.76 -21.73
N TYR A 21 -2.01 -10.99 -21.37
CA TYR A 21 -1.44 -11.26 -20.05
C TYR A 21 -0.42 -12.38 -20.05
N GLU A 22 0.55 -12.29 -19.14
CA GLU A 22 1.46 -13.38 -18.80
C GLU A 22 0.89 -14.22 -17.63
N PRO A 23 0.61 -15.52 -17.83
CA PRO A 23 0.01 -16.35 -16.77
C PRO A 23 0.82 -16.41 -15.47
N ARG A 24 2.15 -16.30 -15.56
CA ARG A 24 3.04 -16.26 -14.40
C ARG A 24 2.83 -15.00 -13.57
N VAL A 25 2.76 -13.84 -14.22
CA VAL A 25 2.54 -12.54 -13.56
C VAL A 25 1.18 -12.53 -12.88
N VAL A 26 0.12 -12.96 -13.55
CA VAL A 26 -1.22 -13.03 -12.96
C VAL A 26 -1.25 -13.94 -11.73
N MET A 27 -0.53 -15.07 -11.78
CA MET A 27 -0.42 -15.97 -10.63
C MET A 27 0.32 -15.35 -9.45
N GLU A 28 1.36 -14.56 -9.72
CA GLU A 28 2.15 -13.87 -8.71
C GLU A 28 1.35 -12.75 -8.01
N VAL A 29 0.58 -11.97 -8.78
CA VAL A 29 -0.40 -10.99 -8.24
C VAL A 29 -1.40 -11.68 -7.30
N LEU A 30 -1.97 -12.79 -7.77
CA LEU A 30 -2.97 -13.57 -7.03
C LEU A 30 -2.38 -14.17 -5.76
N THR A 31 -1.14 -14.67 -5.81
CA THR A 31 -0.43 -15.23 -4.64
C THR A 31 -0.10 -14.12 -3.63
N LYS A 32 0.28 -12.94 -4.10
CA LYS A 32 0.67 -11.83 -3.23
C LYS A 32 -0.49 -11.29 -2.41
N TYR A 33 -1.65 -11.12 -3.03
CA TYR A 33 -2.81 -10.53 -2.37
C TYR A 33 -3.73 -11.58 -1.75
N PHE A 34 -3.40 -12.87 -1.84
CA PHE A 34 -4.18 -13.93 -1.21
C PHE A 34 -4.27 -13.69 0.32
N PRO A 35 -5.46 -13.85 0.94
CA PRO A 35 -6.73 -14.33 0.39
C PRO A 35 -7.68 -13.26 -0.19
N ASP A 36 -7.24 -12.01 -0.38
CA ASP A 36 -8.07 -10.90 -0.88
C ASP A 36 -8.23 -10.90 -2.41
N TRP A 37 -9.31 -11.53 -2.87
CA TRP A 37 -9.68 -11.60 -4.29
C TRP A 37 -10.13 -10.27 -4.88
N ARG A 38 -10.76 -9.41 -4.08
CA ARG A 38 -11.24 -8.09 -4.55
C ARG A 38 -10.04 -7.20 -4.88
N ARG A 39 -9.04 -7.17 -4.00
CA ARG A 39 -7.78 -6.46 -4.26
C ARG A 39 -7.08 -7.01 -5.50
N THR A 40 -7.01 -8.33 -5.64
CA THR A 40 -6.42 -8.97 -6.83
C THR A 40 -7.06 -8.44 -8.12
N LEU A 41 -8.40 -8.37 -8.18
CA LEU A 41 -9.12 -7.85 -9.36
C LEU A 41 -8.88 -6.36 -9.58
N ASN A 42 -8.92 -5.54 -8.52
CA ASN A 42 -8.68 -4.09 -8.64
C ASN A 42 -7.27 -3.80 -9.19
N GLU A 43 -6.27 -4.56 -8.76
CA GLU A 43 -4.90 -4.43 -9.23
C GLU A 43 -4.79 -4.83 -10.70
N LEU A 44 -5.34 -6.00 -11.07
CA LEU A 44 -5.35 -6.45 -12.47
C LEU A 44 -6.07 -5.45 -13.39
N GLN A 45 -7.18 -4.87 -12.93
CA GLN A 45 -7.92 -3.84 -13.65
C GLN A 45 -7.14 -2.53 -13.77
N ARG A 46 -6.43 -2.10 -12.70
CA ARG A 46 -5.57 -0.91 -12.76
C ARG A 46 -4.51 -1.08 -13.83
N TYR A 47 -3.89 -2.25 -13.91
CA TYR A 47 -2.80 -2.51 -14.84
C TYR A 47 -3.26 -2.82 -16.26
N SER A 48 -4.46 -3.37 -16.43
CA SER A 48 -5.04 -3.62 -17.75
C SER A 48 -5.35 -2.34 -18.53
N THR A 49 -5.29 -1.16 -17.91
CA THR A 49 -5.42 0.14 -18.60
C THR A 49 -4.39 0.36 -19.72
N SER A 50 -3.22 -0.28 -19.62
CA SER A 50 -2.18 -0.26 -20.67
C SER A 50 -2.42 -1.27 -21.81
N GLY A 51 -3.43 -2.14 -21.68
CA GLY A 51 -3.79 -3.19 -22.64
C GLY A 51 -2.98 -4.49 -22.51
N GLN A 52 -1.95 -4.52 -21.66
CA GLN A 52 -1.14 -5.72 -21.42
C GLN A 52 -0.69 -5.84 -19.96
N ILE A 53 -0.70 -7.08 -19.45
CA ILE A 53 -0.21 -7.46 -18.13
C ILE A 53 1.08 -8.26 -18.29
N ASP A 54 2.22 -7.63 -18.07
CA ASP A 54 3.57 -8.20 -18.18
C ASP A 54 4.39 -8.06 -16.89
N ALA A 55 5.65 -8.53 -16.91
CA ALA A 55 6.55 -8.49 -15.75
C ALA A 55 6.83 -7.07 -15.21
N GLY A 56 6.59 -6.01 -15.99
CA GLY A 56 6.72 -4.62 -15.52
C GLY A 56 5.77 -4.28 -14.37
N ILE A 57 4.65 -5.00 -14.26
CA ILE A 57 3.71 -4.88 -13.15
C ILE A 57 4.32 -5.35 -11.83
N LEU A 58 5.19 -6.36 -11.85
CA LEU A 58 5.82 -6.89 -10.64
C LEU A 58 6.69 -5.84 -9.93
N VAL A 59 7.33 -4.96 -10.70
CA VAL A 59 8.16 -3.85 -10.19
C VAL A 59 7.31 -2.83 -9.43
N ASN A 60 6.10 -2.51 -9.92
CA ASN A 60 5.18 -1.58 -9.27
C ASN A 60 4.39 -2.20 -8.11
N ILE A 61 4.21 -3.53 -8.11
CA ILE A 61 3.51 -4.21 -7.03
C ILE A 61 4.36 -4.25 -5.74
N SER A 62 5.68 -4.20 -5.82
CA SER A 62 6.57 -4.31 -4.65
C SER A 62 6.61 -3.07 -3.74
N GLU A 63 6.51 -1.88 -4.32
CA GLU A 63 6.77 -0.63 -3.61
C GLU A 63 5.46 0.10 -3.33
N VAL A 64 5.02 0.05 -2.07
CA VAL A 64 4.16 1.11 -1.55
C VAL A 64 4.90 2.42 -1.82
N ASN A 65 4.25 3.35 -2.54
CA ASN A 65 4.90 4.59 -2.98
C ASN A 65 5.09 5.54 -1.78
N ILE A 66 6.09 5.23 -0.96
CA ILE A 66 6.47 6.00 0.21
C ILE A 66 6.92 7.41 -0.19
N ASN A 67 7.49 7.58 -1.39
CA ASN A 67 7.88 8.90 -1.89
C ASN A 67 6.67 9.83 -2.04
N GLU A 68 5.56 9.32 -2.56
CA GLU A 68 4.30 10.07 -2.65
C GLU A 68 3.75 10.44 -1.27
N LEU A 69 3.78 9.50 -0.32
CA LEU A 69 3.36 9.78 1.06
C LEU A 69 4.23 10.88 1.69
N VAL A 70 5.54 10.75 1.59
CA VAL A 70 6.49 11.70 2.16
C VAL A 70 6.32 13.08 1.52
N ALA A 71 6.11 13.15 0.21
CA ALA A 71 5.83 14.42 -0.47
C ALA A 71 4.57 15.10 0.10
N ALA A 72 3.48 14.34 0.29
CA ALA A 72 2.25 14.86 0.88
C ALA A 72 2.43 15.28 2.35
N LEU A 73 3.21 14.53 3.14
CA LEU A 73 3.52 14.88 4.54
C LEU A 73 4.36 16.17 4.63
N LYS A 74 5.36 16.33 3.75
CA LYS A 74 6.18 17.55 3.65
C LYS A 74 5.34 18.77 3.29
N ALA A 75 4.41 18.61 2.36
CA ALA A 75 3.51 19.67 1.90
C ALA A 75 2.34 19.93 2.85
N GLN A 76 2.23 19.17 3.95
CA GLN A 76 1.12 19.21 4.91
C GLN A 76 -0.26 19.02 4.25
N GLU A 77 -0.33 18.18 3.22
CA GLU A 77 -1.54 17.93 2.44
C GLU A 77 -2.37 16.79 3.03
N PHE A 78 -3.12 17.08 4.09
CA PHE A 78 -3.99 16.11 4.77
C PHE A 78 -4.89 15.29 3.82
N THR A 79 -5.49 15.95 2.83
CA THR A 79 -6.36 15.30 1.83
C THR A 79 -5.61 14.24 1.01
N ASN A 80 -4.36 14.52 0.63
CA ASN A 80 -3.56 13.61 -0.18
C ASN A 80 -3.00 12.47 0.67
N VAL A 81 -2.64 12.74 1.93
CA VAL A 81 -2.29 11.69 2.91
C VAL A 81 -3.46 10.73 3.10
N ARG A 82 -4.69 11.23 3.30
CA ARG A 82 -5.88 10.37 3.41
C ARG A 82 -6.09 9.52 2.16
N LYS A 83 -6.01 10.12 0.97
CA LYS A 83 -6.15 9.38 -0.30
C LYS A 83 -5.10 8.29 -0.44
N TRP A 84 -3.86 8.58 -0.06
CA TRP A 84 -2.77 7.63 -0.09
C TRP A 84 -3.04 6.45 0.86
N ILE A 85 -3.51 6.72 2.07
CA ILE A 85 -3.91 5.67 3.02
C ILE A 85 -4.98 4.78 2.40
N VAL A 86 -6.06 5.35 1.86
CA VAL A 86 -7.15 4.56 1.24
C VAL A 86 -6.64 3.66 0.10
N HIS A 87 -5.64 4.11 -0.66
CA HIS A 87 -5.07 3.33 -1.76
C HIS A 87 -4.06 2.26 -1.32
N ASN A 88 -3.34 2.49 -0.22
CA ASN A 88 -2.20 1.68 0.19
C ASN A 88 -2.43 0.86 1.47
N LEU A 89 -3.44 1.21 2.27
CA LEU A 89 -3.81 0.48 3.46
C LEU A 89 -4.34 -0.90 3.04
N ASP A 90 -3.71 -1.93 3.59
CA ASP A 90 -4.11 -3.30 3.38
C ASP A 90 -4.38 -4.03 4.70
N ASN A 91 -4.57 -5.35 4.60
CA ASN A 91 -4.88 -6.19 5.75
C ASN A 91 -3.69 -6.34 6.72
N ASP A 92 -2.51 -5.79 6.43
CA ASP A 92 -1.32 -5.86 7.30
C ASP A 92 -0.84 -4.46 7.72
N PRO A 93 -1.53 -3.84 8.70
CA PRO A 93 -1.12 -2.53 9.22
C PRO A 93 0.28 -2.57 9.86
N VAL A 94 0.73 -3.71 10.39
CA VAL A 94 2.06 -3.85 11.01
C VAL A 94 3.16 -3.61 9.99
N ARG A 95 3.02 -4.19 8.79
CA ARG A 95 3.96 -3.96 7.69
C ARG A 95 3.97 -2.51 7.22
N MET A 96 2.82 -1.83 7.26
CA MET A 96 2.71 -0.41 6.92
C MET A 96 3.52 0.46 7.90
N TYR A 97 3.34 0.28 9.21
CA TYR A 97 4.12 1.00 10.23
C TYR A 97 5.62 0.77 10.07
N ARG A 98 6.04 -0.47 9.76
CA ARG A 98 7.45 -0.79 9.54
C ARG A 98 8.04 -0.03 8.35
N ARG A 99 7.28 0.05 7.24
CA ARG A 99 7.72 0.78 6.03
C ARG A 99 7.84 2.28 6.27
N ILE A 100 6.90 2.86 7.02
CA ILE A 100 6.97 4.28 7.41
C ILE A 100 8.18 4.50 8.32
N TYR A 101 8.44 3.61 9.27
CA TYR A 101 9.62 3.68 10.13
C TYR A 101 10.92 3.66 9.32
N ASP A 102 11.06 2.73 8.37
CA ASP A 102 12.27 2.61 7.54
C ASP A 102 12.50 3.87 6.69
N SER A 103 11.43 4.52 6.20
CA SER A 103 11.53 5.73 5.38
C SER A 103 11.94 6.99 6.14
N LEU A 104 11.70 7.05 7.45
CA LEU A 104 12.11 8.19 8.28
C LEU A 104 13.62 8.46 8.18
N TYR A 105 14.44 7.41 8.13
CA TYR A 105 15.90 7.55 8.07
C TYR A 105 16.38 8.18 6.75
N GLU A 106 15.61 7.97 5.68
CA GLU A 106 15.88 8.55 4.38
C GLU A 106 15.42 10.02 4.33
N PHE A 107 14.18 10.30 4.74
CA PHE A 107 13.52 11.58 4.44
C PHE A 107 13.37 12.56 5.61
N ALA A 108 13.36 12.08 6.87
CA ALA A 108 13.15 12.93 8.04
C ALA A 108 14.46 13.51 8.57
N ASP A 109 14.39 14.70 9.18
CA ASP A 109 15.52 15.30 9.87
C ASP A 109 15.94 14.42 11.06
N SER A 110 17.23 14.17 11.23
CA SER A 110 17.73 13.26 12.26
C SER A 110 17.35 13.68 13.68
N SER A 111 17.09 14.96 13.93
CA SER A 111 16.67 15.47 15.25
C SER A 111 15.24 15.08 15.62
N THR A 112 14.37 14.80 14.64
CA THR A 112 12.95 14.49 14.87
C THR A 112 12.63 13.00 14.79
N ILE A 113 13.54 12.18 14.27
CA ILE A 113 13.38 10.71 14.19
C ILE A 113 13.02 10.08 15.56
N PRO A 114 13.70 10.38 16.69
CA PRO A 114 13.35 9.76 17.97
C PRO A 114 11.89 10.02 18.38
N HIS A 115 11.38 11.22 18.09
CA HIS A 115 10.00 11.58 18.38
C HIS A 115 9.02 10.85 17.46
N ALA A 116 9.34 10.78 16.16
CA ALA A 116 8.56 10.01 15.18
C ALA A 116 8.44 8.52 15.57
N VAL A 117 9.50 7.93 16.15
CA VAL A 117 9.47 6.55 16.65
C VAL A 117 8.49 6.37 17.81
N LEU A 118 8.40 7.33 18.73
CA LEU A 118 7.43 7.29 19.83
C LEU A 118 5.99 7.35 19.29
N ILE A 119 5.74 8.23 18.33
CA ILE A 119 4.45 8.34 17.65
C ILE A 119 4.09 7.00 17.00
N LEU A 120 4.97 6.44 16.17
CA LEU A 120 4.74 5.16 15.50
C LEU A 120 4.48 4.02 16.49
N SER A 121 5.25 3.94 17.58
CA SER A 121 5.06 2.90 18.61
C SER A 121 3.67 2.99 19.27
N LYS A 122 3.19 4.20 19.55
CA LYS A 122 1.86 4.45 20.14
C LYS A 122 0.75 3.96 19.22
N TYR A 123 0.76 4.37 17.95
CA TYR A 123 -0.30 4.02 16.99
C TYR A 123 -0.21 2.56 16.51
N GLN A 124 0.99 1.99 16.46
CA GLN A 124 1.17 0.56 16.19
C GLN A 124 0.58 -0.30 17.31
N TYR A 125 0.75 0.10 18.57
CA TYR A 125 0.07 -0.59 19.69
C TYR A 125 -1.46 -0.46 19.58
N GLN A 126 -1.97 0.74 19.29
CA GLN A 126 -3.41 0.98 19.11
C GLN A 126 -4.01 0.20 17.93
N SER A 127 -3.22 -0.03 16.87
CA SER A 127 -3.61 -0.80 15.69
C SER A 127 -4.08 -2.22 16.02
N ALA A 128 -3.60 -2.82 17.12
CA ALA A 128 -4.06 -4.14 17.55
C ALA A 128 -5.51 -4.16 18.08
N PHE A 129 -6.08 -3.00 18.44
CA PHE A 129 -7.37 -2.91 19.15
C PHE A 129 -8.41 -2.04 18.43
N VAL A 130 -7.98 -1.19 17.50
CA VAL A 130 -8.88 -0.26 16.80
C VAL A 130 -9.82 -1.00 15.84
N ALA A 131 -11.08 -0.57 15.81
CA ALA A 131 -12.07 -1.08 14.85
C ALA A 131 -11.78 -0.62 13.41
N ASP A 132 -11.16 0.56 13.26
CA ASP A 132 -10.88 1.18 11.98
C ASP A 132 -9.38 1.52 11.86
N GLN A 133 -8.69 0.81 10.97
CA GLN A 133 -7.26 1.01 10.72
C GLN A 133 -6.98 2.26 9.89
N GLU A 134 -7.91 2.70 9.03
CA GLU A 134 -7.76 3.92 8.24
C GLU A 134 -7.72 5.14 9.17
N ILE A 135 -8.65 5.22 10.12
CA ILE A 135 -8.70 6.30 11.10
C ILE A 135 -7.43 6.31 11.96
N ASN A 136 -7.00 5.14 12.45
CA ASN A 136 -5.81 5.02 13.29
C ASN A 136 -4.52 5.43 12.56
N LEU A 137 -4.33 4.96 11.32
CA LEU A 137 -3.17 5.33 10.53
C LEU A 137 -3.19 6.81 10.11
N LEU A 138 -4.37 7.36 9.80
CA LEU A 138 -4.52 8.77 9.48
C LEU A 138 -4.17 9.65 10.68
N ALA A 139 -4.61 9.28 11.89
CA ALA A 139 -4.21 9.97 13.12
C ALA A 139 -2.69 9.93 13.33
N CYS A 140 -2.07 8.76 13.16
CA CYS A 140 -0.62 8.60 13.22
C CYS A 140 0.12 9.53 12.25
N LEU A 141 -0.28 9.53 10.97
CA LEU A 141 0.35 10.33 9.93
C LEU A 141 0.08 11.83 10.12
N THR A 142 -1.04 12.20 10.75
CA THR A 142 -1.33 13.59 11.13
C THR A 142 -0.39 14.07 12.24
N GLU A 143 -0.14 13.27 13.27
CA GLU A 143 0.81 13.61 14.33
C GLU A 143 2.24 13.73 13.76
N ILE A 144 2.64 12.80 12.88
CA ILE A 144 3.92 12.89 12.14
C ILE A 144 4.01 14.16 11.28
N MET A 145 2.94 14.55 10.58
CA MET A 145 2.91 15.74 9.72
C MET A 145 3.14 17.04 10.48
N VAL A 146 2.77 17.09 11.76
CA VAL A 146 2.92 18.27 12.63
C VAL A 146 4.27 18.26 13.33
N ASP A 147 4.69 17.12 13.88
CA ASP A 147 5.81 17.06 14.81
C ASP A 147 7.15 16.65 14.15
N VAL A 148 7.11 16.08 12.93
CA VAL A 148 8.31 15.64 12.22
C VAL A 148 8.74 16.68 11.19
N LYS A 149 9.98 17.15 11.35
CA LYS A 149 10.68 17.94 10.34
C LYS A 149 11.29 17.03 9.28
N TRP A 150 11.23 17.49 8.04
CA TRP A 150 11.72 16.76 6.88
C TRP A 150 12.97 17.41 6.29
N LYS A 151 13.83 16.61 5.66
CA LYS A 151 15.00 17.09 4.90
C LYS A 151 14.58 17.84 3.63
#